data_AF-A0A380EMR7-F1
#
_entry.id   AF-A0A380EMR7-F1
#
_cell.length_a   1.000
_cell.length_b   1.000
_cell.length_c   1.000
_cell.angle_alpha   90.00
_cell.angle_beta   90.00
_cell.angle_gamma   90.00
#
_symmetry.space_group_name_H-M   'P 1'
#
loop_
_entity.id
_entity.type
_entity.pdbx_description
1 polymer ?
#
loop_
_entity_poly.entity_id
_entity_poly.type
_entity_poly.pdbx_seq_one_letter_code
_entity_poly.pdbx_strand_id
1 'polypeptide(L)'
;MRNQLADKQSELKRIEDNNSASNENKIHALTNELHVENGTVANLKTRLKQNKQQITHEENRRNQLLENHKGLKSDLEKAKNQKFEYLDDNVCSCCGQQLPAEQVNEAREKALQKFNAGKSKELETIQTSINHIISEGKKIKPIIEKLEDDNNNLQIKINEAEERSARIQTKLIS
;
A
#
# COMPACT_ATOMS: atom_id res chain seq x y z
N MET A 1 -72.51 -36.41 17.47
CA MET A 1 -71.45 -36.76 16.49
C MET A 1 -71.13 -35.63 15.51
N ARG A 2 -72.10 -34.97 14.84
CA ARG A 2 -71.79 -33.85 13.90
C ARG A 2 -71.08 -32.64 14.54
N ASN A 3 -71.46 -32.24 15.76
CA ASN A 3 -70.81 -31.10 16.44
C ASN A 3 -69.35 -31.40 16.80
N GLN A 4 -69.04 -32.61 17.26
CA GLN A 4 -67.66 -33.02 17.58
C GLN A 4 -66.74 -33.03 16.34
N LEU A 5 -67.27 -33.39 15.17
CA LEU A 5 -66.52 -33.34 13.92
C LEU A 5 -66.25 -31.90 13.48
N ALA A 6 -67.25 -31.02 13.58
CA ALA A 6 -67.11 -29.59 13.26
C ALA A 6 -66.11 -28.88 14.21
N ASP A 7 -66.16 -29.21 15.50
CA ASP A 7 -65.22 -28.67 16.50
C ASP A 7 -63.78 -29.11 16.19
N LYS A 8 -63.58 -30.41 15.86
CA LYS A 8 -62.27 -30.94 15.48
C LYS A 8 -61.74 -30.35 14.17
N GLN A 9 -62.61 -30.07 13.20
CA GLN A 9 -62.24 -29.37 11.97
C GLN A 9 -61.84 -27.91 12.22
N SER A 10 -62.57 -27.21 13.09
CA SER A 10 -62.19 -25.85 13.48
C SER A 10 -60.87 -25.83 14.27
N GLU A 11 -60.62 -26.84 15.11
CA GLU A 11 -59.37 -26.98 15.85
C GLU A 11 -58.19 -27.25 14.90
N LEU A 12 -58.35 -28.16 13.94
CA LEU A 12 -57.37 -28.43 12.89
C LEU A 12 -57.04 -27.16 12.10
N LYS A 13 -58.05 -26.44 11.63
CA LYS A 13 -57.85 -25.20 10.87
C LYS A 13 -57.08 -24.15 11.68
N ARG A 14 -57.39 -23.99 12.98
CA ARG A 14 -56.64 -23.07 13.86
C ARG A 14 -55.19 -23.50 14.03
N ILE A 15 -54.93 -24.79 14.16
CA ILE A 15 -53.57 -25.33 14.27
C ILE A 15 -52.80 -25.08 12.96
N GLU A 16 -53.43 -25.31 11.81
CA GLU A 16 -52.85 -25.06 10.48
C GLU A 16 -52.54 -23.58 10.24
N ASP A 17 -53.49 -22.69 10.55
CA ASP A 17 -53.33 -21.24 10.40
C ASP A 17 -52.20 -20.72 11.32
N ASN A 18 -52.17 -21.17 12.58
CA ASN A 18 -51.13 -20.78 13.54
C ASN A 18 -49.75 -21.33 13.12
N ASN A 19 -49.68 -22.56 12.63
CA ASN A 19 -48.43 -23.17 12.18
C ASN A 19 -47.91 -22.47 10.92
N SER A 20 -48.79 -22.15 9.98
CA SER A 20 -48.46 -21.38 8.77
C SER A 20 -47.89 -20.01 9.11
N ALA A 21 -48.59 -19.23 9.94
CA ALA A 21 -48.14 -17.91 10.37
C ALA A 21 -46.81 -17.97 11.16
N SER A 22 -46.63 -18.98 12.02
CA SER A 22 -45.37 -19.20 12.75
C SER A 22 -44.20 -19.50 11.81
N ASN A 23 -44.43 -20.35 10.80
CA ASN A 23 -43.41 -20.71 9.81
C ASN A 23 -43.05 -19.53 8.91
N GLU A 24 -44.03 -18.75 8.44
CA GLU A 24 -43.79 -17.52 7.67
C GLU A 24 -42.93 -16.53 8.45
N ASN A 25 -43.27 -16.27 9.72
CA ASN A 25 -42.47 -15.39 10.59
C ASN A 25 -41.03 -15.90 10.76
N LYS A 26 -40.85 -17.21 10.92
CA LYS A 26 -39.52 -17.82 11.05
C LYS A 26 -38.70 -17.70 9.76
N ILE A 27 -39.32 -17.93 8.60
CA ILE A 27 -38.70 -17.77 7.28
C ILE A 27 -38.28 -16.31 7.08
N HIS A 28 -39.15 -15.35 7.39
CA HIS A 28 -38.82 -13.93 7.30
C HIS A 28 -37.66 -13.54 8.20
N ALA A 29 -37.65 -14.01 9.46
CA ALA A 29 -36.56 -13.73 10.39
C ALA A 29 -35.22 -14.28 9.89
N LEU A 30 -35.19 -15.55 9.46
CA LEU A 30 -33.97 -16.18 8.93
C LEU A 30 -33.52 -15.54 7.61
N THR A 31 -34.44 -15.11 6.76
CA THR A 31 -34.12 -14.41 5.50
C THR A 31 -33.44 -13.06 5.78
N ASN A 32 -33.95 -12.31 6.77
CA ASN A 32 -33.35 -11.05 7.18
C ASN A 32 -31.96 -11.26 7.80
N GLU A 33 -31.81 -12.29 8.65
CA GLU A 33 -30.51 -12.66 9.24
C GLU A 33 -29.49 -13.03 8.16
N LEU A 34 -29.90 -13.83 7.17
CA LEU A 34 -29.05 -14.20 6.03
C LEU A 34 -28.64 -12.97 5.21
N HIS A 35 -29.55 -12.03 4.98
CA HIS A 35 -29.25 -10.79 4.25
C HIS A 35 -28.20 -9.95 4.98
N VAL A 36 -28.34 -9.79 6.30
CA VAL A 36 -27.38 -9.05 7.13
C VAL A 36 -25.99 -9.70 7.11
N GLU A 37 -25.92 -11.03 7.26
CA GLU A 37 -24.65 -11.75 7.26
C GLU A 37 -23.97 -11.68 5.89
N ASN A 38 -24.74 -11.82 4.80
CA ASN A 38 -24.21 -11.64 3.44
C ASN A 38 -23.69 -10.22 3.18
N GLY A 39 -24.36 -9.19 3.71
CA GLY A 39 -23.87 -7.82 3.69
C GLY A 39 -22.55 -7.66 4.46
N THR A 40 -22.43 -8.34 5.61
CA THR A 40 -21.20 -8.37 6.41
C THR A 40 -20.05 -9.00 5.62
N VAL A 41 -20.26 -10.15 4.98
CA VAL A 41 -19.27 -10.80 4.11
C VAL A 41 -18.82 -9.87 2.99
N ALA A 42 -19.74 -9.20 2.30
CA ALA A 42 -19.42 -8.29 1.20
C ALA A 42 -18.55 -7.10 1.66
N ASN A 43 -18.88 -6.53 2.83
CA ASN A 43 -18.12 -5.43 3.42
C ASN A 43 -16.70 -5.87 3.81
N LEU A 44 -16.55 -7.03 4.44
CA LEU A 44 -15.26 -7.58 4.83
C LEU A 44 -14.38 -7.89 3.60
N LYS A 45 -14.96 -8.51 2.56
CA LYS A 45 -14.27 -8.77 1.28
C LYS A 45 -13.80 -7.48 0.59
N THR A 46 -14.60 -6.42 0.67
CA THR A 46 -14.23 -5.12 0.13
C THR A 46 -13.02 -4.53 0.86
N ARG A 47 -13.01 -4.57 2.20
CA ARG A 47 -11.85 -4.13 3.00
C ARG A 47 -10.60 -4.94 2.69
N LEU A 48 -10.73 -6.27 2.60
CA LEU A 48 -9.63 -7.16 2.22
C LEU A 48 -9.04 -6.79 0.86
N LYS A 49 -9.89 -6.49 -0.12
CA LYS A 49 -9.46 -6.04 -1.45
C LYS A 49 -8.72 -4.70 -1.39
N GLN A 50 -9.21 -3.74 -0.61
CA GLN A 50 -8.58 -2.43 -0.43
C GLN A 50 -7.18 -2.56 0.19
N ASN A 51 -7.06 -3.35 1.26
CA ASN A 51 -5.77 -3.63 1.89
C ASN A 51 -4.78 -4.29 0.92
N LYS A 52 -5.23 -5.28 0.12
CA LYS A 52 -4.39 -5.90 -0.92
C LYS A 52 -3.90 -4.89 -1.95
N GLN A 53 -4.75 -3.97 -2.41
CA GLN A 53 -4.35 -2.89 -3.31
C GLN A 53 -3.34 -1.95 -2.67
N GLN A 54 -3.50 -1.65 -1.38
CA GLN A 54 -2.56 -0.82 -0.64
C GLN A 54 -1.20 -1.51 -0.46
N ILE A 55 -1.16 -2.82 -0.19
CA ILE A 55 0.08 -3.61 -0.15
C ILE A 55 0.80 -3.49 -1.50
N THR A 56 0.10 -3.75 -2.62
CA THR A 56 0.70 -3.61 -3.96
C THR A 56 1.22 -2.20 -4.23
N HIS A 57 0.52 -1.17 -3.77
CA HIS A 57 0.99 0.21 -3.88
C HIS A 57 2.31 0.44 -3.11
N GLU A 58 2.38 -0.01 -1.86
CA GLU A 58 3.57 0.12 -1.03
C GLU A 58 4.75 -0.72 -1.55
N GLU A 59 4.50 -1.91 -2.09
CA GLU A 59 5.50 -2.73 -2.77
C GLU A 59 6.09 -2.03 -4.00
N ASN A 60 5.24 -1.42 -4.83
CA ASN A 60 5.67 -0.65 -5.99
C ASN A 60 6.50 0.57 -5.56
N ARG A 61 6.05 1.28 -4.52
CA ARG A 61 6.78 2.40 -3.92
C ARG A 61 8.16 1.96 -3.41
N ARG A 62 8.25 0.80 -2.74
CA ARG A 62 9.52 0.21 -2.31
C ARG A 62 10.45 -0.06 -3.49
N ASN A 63 9.93 -0.63 -4.58
CA ASN A 63 10.72 -0.92 -5.78
C ASN A 63 11.26 0.36 -6.43
N GLN A 64 10.44 1.41 -6.51
CA GLN A 64 10.88 2.73 -7.01
C GLN A 64 11.98 3.33 -6.14
N LEU A 65 11.83 3.29 -4.81
CA LEU A 65 12.86 3.76 -3.88
C LEU A 65 14.18 2.97 -4.03
N LEU A 66 14.10 1.65 -4.20
CA LEU A 66 15.28 0.82 -4.44
C LEU A 66 16.00 1.19 -5.73
N GLU A 67 15.26 1.47 -6.80
CA GLU A 67 15.85 1.86 -8.08
C GLU A 67 16.50 3.25 -7.99
N ASN A 68 15.80 4.22 -7.39
CA ASN A 68 16.37 5.55 -7.13
C ASN A 68 17.64 5.48 -6.27
N HIS A 69 17.65 4.60 -5.26
CA HIS A 69 18.82 4.39 -4.42
C HIS A 69 20.02 3.83 -5.21
N LYS A 70 19.81 2.92 -6.17
CA LYS A 70 20.89 2.44 -7.04
C LYS A 70 21.42 3.56 -7.93
N GLY A 71 20.53 4.37 -8.50
CA GLY A 71 20.91 5.55 -9.31
C GLY A 71 21.79 6.51 -8.53
N LEU A 72 21.34 6.92 -7.34
CA LEU A 72 22.11 7.82 -6.46
C LEU A 72 23.45 7.21 -6.02
N LYS A 73 23.52 5.90 -5.80
CA LYS A 73 24.82 5.25 -5.54
C LYS A 73 25.77 5.34 -6.74
N SER A 74 25.26 5.16 -7.96
CA SER A 74 26.07 5.35 -9.17
C SER A 74 26.56 6.79 -9.28
N ASP A 75 25.67 7.77 -9.04
CA ASP A 75 26.02 9.18 -9.12
C ASP A 75 27.00 9.60 -8.02
N LEU A 76 26.86 9.04 -6.81
CA LEU A 76 27.82 9.23 -5.72
C LEU A 76 29.22 8.78 -6.14
N GLU A 77 29.33 7.60 -6.77
CA GLU A 77 30.62 7.09 -7.23
C GLU A 77 31.18 7.92 -8.41
N LYS A 78 30.33 8.40 -9.32
CA LYS A 78 30.77 9.33 -10.38
C LYS A 78 31.32 10.63 -9.79
N ALA A 79 30.58 11.27 -8.88
CA ALA A 79 30.99 12.51 -8.22
C ALA A 79 32.30 12.32 -7.43
N LYS A 80 32.44 11.20 -6.69
CA LYS A 80 33.70 10.87 -6.00
C LYS A 80 34.89 10.75 -6.95
N ASN A 81 34.71 10.11 -8.10
CA ASN A 81 35.76 9.86 -9.08
C ASN A 81 36.08 11.06 -9.98
N GLN A 82 35.24 12.10 -9.97
CA GLN A 82 35.46 13.32 -10.73
C GLN A 82 36.77 14.01 -10.32
N LYS A 83 37.62 14.34 -11.29
CA LYS A 83 38.93 14.98 -11.07
C LYS A 83 38.90 16.41 -11.60
N PHE A 84 39.70 17.26 -10.99
CA PHE A 84 39.93 18.60 -11.50
C PHE A 84 40.89 18.54 -12.68
N GLU A 85 40.41 18.94 -13.86
CA GLU A 85 41.23 19.13 -15.05
C GLU A 85 41.27 20.61 -15.40
N TYR A 86 42.47 21.15 -15.56
CA TYR A 86 42.71 22.54 -15.92
C TYR A 86 43.49 22.56 -17.23
N LEU A 87 42.79 22.86 -18.33
CA LEU A 87 43.37 23.02 -19.65
C LEU A 87 43.65 24.50 -19.86
N ASP A 88 44.92 24.85 -20.01
CA ASP A 88 45.34 26.23 -20.28
C ASP A 88 46.59 26.20 -21.17
N ASP A 89 46.58 26.99 -22.24
CA ASP A 89 47.70 27.07 -23.19
C ASP A 89 48.81 28.00 -22.66
N ASN A 90 48.59 28.67 -21.51
CA ASN A 90 49.47 29.68 -20.92
C ASN A 90 49.80 30.86 -21.84
N VAL A 91 49.05 31.02 -22.93
CA VAL A 91 49.18 32.12 -23.89
C VAL A 91 47.89 32.92 -23.96
N CYS A 92 48.05 34.24 -24.04
CA CYS A 92 46.96 35.15 -24.26
C CYS A 92 46.31 34.86 -25.61
N SER A 93 45.03 34.54 -25.62
CA SER A 93 44.25 34.26 -26.84
C SER A 93 44.12 35.46 -27.78
N CYS A 94 44.39 36.67 -27.29
CA CYS A 94 44.28 37.91 -28.08
C CYS A 94 45.60 38.34 -28.74
N CYS A 95 46.75 38.09 -28.10
CA CYS A 95 48.06 38.54 -28.60
C CYS A 95 49.13 37.45 -28.71
N GLY A 96 48.85 36.21 -28.29
CA GLY A 96 49.76 35.08 -28.35
C GLY A 96 50.96 35.15 -27.39
N GLN A 97 51.00 36.13 -26.48
CA GLN A 97 52.07 36.27 -25.50
C GLN A 97 51.82 35.40 -24.26
N GLN A 98 52.89 34.90 -23.63
CA GLN A 98 52.78 34.12 -22.40
C GLN A 98 52.08 34.94 -21.29
N LEU A 99 51.13 34.31 -20.63
CA LEU A 99 50.45 34.89 -19.48
C LEU A 99 51.37 34.90 -18.26
N PRO A 100 51.27 35.92 -17.37
CA PRO A 100 52.04 35.95 -16.13
C PRO A 100 51.77 34.71 -15.28
N ALA A 101 52.83 34.02 -14.86
CA ALA A 101 52.71 32.76 -14.10
C ALA A 101 51.91 32.93 -12.81
N GLU A 102 52.04 34.06 -12.13
CA GLU A 102 51.24 34.36 -10.92
C GLU A 102 49.74 34.44 -11.22
N GLN A 103 49.35 35.08 -12.32
CA GLN A 103 47.93 35.22 -12.70
C GLN A 103 47.32 33.89 -13.14
N VAL A 104 48.09 33.07 -13.88
CA VAL A 104 47.68 31.71 -14.26
C VAL A 104 47.52 30.83 -13.02
N ASN A 105 48.47 30.88 -12.09
CA ASN A 105 48.41 30.10 -10.85
C ASN A 105 47.22 30.53 -9.98
N GLU A 106 46.98 31.83 -9.83
CA GLU A 106 45.84 32.34 -9.08
C GLU A 106 44.50 31.92 -9.72
N ALA A 107 44.39 31.98 -11.05
CA ALA A 107 43.22 31.53 -11.78
C ALA A 107 42.98 30.02 -11.59
N ARG A 108 44.04 29.20 -11.69
CA ARG A 108 44.00 27.76 -11.45
C ARG A 108 43.59 27.43 -10.02
N GLU A 109 44.12 28.16 -9.03
CA GLU A 109 43.78 27.96 -7.63
C GLU A 109 42.31 28.31 -7.34
N LYS A 110 41.82 29.44 -7.88
CA LYS A 110 40.40 29.80 -7.80
C LYS A 110 39.49 28.76 -8.47
N ALA A 111 39.90 28.24 -9.63
CA ALA A 111 39.16 27.20 -10.32
C ALA A 111 39.12 25.89 -9.51
N LEU A 112 40.25 25.50 -8.91
CA LEU A 112 40.35 24.34 -8.03
C LEU A 112 39.46 24.49 -6.79
N GLN A 113 39.47 25.65 -6.14
CA GLN A 113 38.61 25.94 -4.99
C GLN A 113 37.12 25.84 -5.35
N LYS A 114 36.71 26.43 -6.49
CA LYS A 114 35.33 26.32 -6.99
C LYS A 114 34.94 24.88 -7.30
N PHE A 115 35.83 24.12 -7.94
CA PHE A 115 35.60 22.70 -8.21
C PHE A 115 35.40 21.90 -6.92
N ASN A 116 36.29 22.06 -5.93
CA ASN A 116 36.20 21.37 -4.65
C ASN A 116 34.92 21.74 -3.89
N ALA A 117 34.54 23.01 -3.87
CA ALA A 117 33.31 23.48 -3.23
C ALA A 117 32.06 22.89 -3.92
N GLY A 118 32.02 22.90 -5.26
CA GLY A 118 30.93 22.32 -6.04
C GLY A 118 30.80 20.81 -5.79
N LYS A 119 31.91 20.09 -5.91
CA LYS A 119 31.97 18.64 -5.66
C LYS A 119 31.54 18.28 -4.23
N SER A 120 31.99 19.03 -3.23
CA SER A 120 31.59 18.82 -1.84
C SER A 120 30.09 18.96 -1.65
N LYS A 121 29.49 20.01 -2.22
CA LYS A 121 28.05 20.27 -2.15
C LYS A 121 27.23 19.20 -2.88
N GLU A 122 27.71 18.74 -4.03
CA GLU A 122 27.09 17.66 -4.79
C GLU A 122 27.08 16.35 -3.98
N LEU A 123 28.23 15.96 -3.41
CA LEU A 123 28.33 14.77 -2.57
C LEU A 123 27.40 14.83 -1.36
N GLU A 124 27.32 15.97 -0.68
CA GLU A 124 26.39 16.19 0.44
C GLU A 124 24.93 16.05 0.02
N THR A 125 24.56 16.61 -1.13
CA THR A 125 23.19 16.53 -1.67
C THR A 125 22.81 15.08 -2.01
N ILE A 126 23.71 14.35 -2.66
CA ILE A 126 23.49 12.94 -3.00
C ILE A 126 23.37 12.10 -1.71
N GLN A 127 24.28 12.30 -0.75
CA GLN A 127 24.24 11.55 0.51
C GLN A 127 22.98 11.83 1.32
N THR A 128 22.51 13.08 1.35
CA THR A 128 21.25 13.47 1.99
C THR A 128 20.06 12.77 1.33
N SER A 129 20.04 12.72 0.00
CA SER A 129 19.00 12.03 -0.78
C SER A 129 19.00 10.52 -0.52
N ILE A 130 20.17 9.88 -0.45
CA ILE A 130 20.32 8.46 -0.09
C ILE A 130 19.75 8.20 1.31
N ASN A 131 20.12 9.03 2.30
CA ASN A 131 19.65 8.89 3.67
C ASN A 131 18.12 9.04 3.75
N HIS A 132 17.55 9.99 3.00
CA HIS A 132 16.11 10.18 2.91
C HIS A 132 15.41 8.94 2.34
N ILE A 133 15.89 8.39 1.23
CA ILE A 133 15.32 7.18 0.62
C ILE A 133 15.38 5.98 1.56
N ILE A 134 16.50 5.81 2.28
CA ILE A 134 16.63 4.74 3.29
C ILE A 134 15.61 4.92 4.41
N SER A 135 15.42 6.15 4.89
CA SER A 135 14.44 6.48 5.92
C SER A 135 13.01 6.17 5.47
N GLU A 136 12.63 6.59 4.26
CA GLU A 136 11.32 6.29 3.69
C GLU A 136 11.12 4.80 3.45
N GLY A 137 12.14 4.11 2.92
CA GLY A 137 12.09 2.67 2.68
C GLY A 137 11.89 1.85 3.97
N LYS A 138 12.46 2.29 5.09
CA LYS A 138 12.26 1.65 6.41
C LYS A 138 10.83 1.72 6.91
N LYS A 139 10.05 2.73 6.49
CA LYS A 139 8.64 2.88 6.88
C LYS A 139 7.70 1.94 6.14
N ILE A 140 8.09 1.45 4.97
CA ILE A 140 7.21 0.65 4.11
C ILE A 140 6.96 -0.76 4.69
N LYS A 141 8.02 -1.45 5.13
CA LYS A 141 7.92 -2.80 5.67
C LYS A 141 6.85 -2.94 6.79
N PRO A 142 6.87 -2.13 7.86
CA PRO A 142 5.87 -2.25 8.92
C PRO A 142 4.44 -1.92 8.47
N ILE A 143 4.27 -1.08 7.43
CA ILE A 143 2.95 -0.82 6.85
C ILE A 143 2.42 -2.07 6.15
N ILE A 144 3.25 -2.74 5.35
CA ILE A 144 2.87 -3.99 4.67
C ILE A 144 2.55 -5.08 5.70
N GLU A 145 3.42 -5.31 6.68
CA GLU A 145 3.21 -6.33 7.72
C GLU A 145 1.89 -6.11 8.47
N LYS A 146 1.59 -4.85 8.83
CA LYS A 146 0.31 -4.52 9.47
C LYS A 146 -0.89 -4.82 8.57
N LEU A 147 -0.81 -4.48 7.28
CA LEU A 147 -1.89 -4.75 6.32
C LEU A 147 -2.07 -6.25 6.07
N GLU A 148 -1.00 -7.03 6.11
CA GLU A 148 -1.03 -8.49 6.01
C GLU A 148 -1.69 -9.12 7.24
N ASP A 149 -1.35 -8.66 8.45
CA ASP A 149 -1.99 -9.08 9.69
C ASP A 149 -3.49 -8.74 9.69
N ASP A 150 -3.84 -7.52 9.27
CA ASP A 150 -5.24 -7.09 9.10
C ASP A 150 -5.97 -7.96 8.07
N ASN A 151 -5.31 -8.34 6.97
CA ASN A 151 -5.87 -9.24 5.96
C ASN A 151 -6.14 -10.64 6.51
N ASN A 152 -5.22 -11.19 7.30
CA ASN A 152 -5.39 -12.49 7.96
C ASN A 152 -6.60 -12.45 8.90
N ASN A 153 -6.71 -11.39 9.72
CA ASN A 153 -7.85 -11.18 10.61
C ASN A 153 -9.17 -11.01 9.85
N LEU A 154 -9.17 -10.25 8.75
CA LEU A 154 -10.35 -10.10 7.89
C LEU A 154 -10.75 -11.43 7.26
N GLN A 155 -9.80 -12.25 6.83
CA GLN A 155 -10.08 -13.56 6.23
C GLN A 155 -10.72 -14.51 7.24
N ILE A 156 -10.26 -14.53 8.50
CA ILE A 156 -10.89 -15.30 9.57
C ILE A 156 -12.36 -14.88 9.74
N LYS A 157 -12.62 -13.56 9.84
CA LYS A 157 -13.98 -13.02 9.99
C LYS A 157 -14.87 -13.31 8.79
N ILE A 158 -14.31 -13.32 7.57
CA ILE A 158 -15.04 -13.71 6.35
C ILE A 158 -15.46 -15.17 6.46
N ASN A 159 -14.56 -16.07 6.82
CA ASN A 159 -14.87 -17.50 6.94
C ASN A 159 -15.95 -17.74 8.00
N GLU A 160 -15.84 -17.10 9.16
CA GLU A 160 -16.85 -17.18 10.24
C GLU A 160 -18.23 -16.66 9.81
N ALA A 161 -18.26 -15.59 9.02
CA ALA A 161 -19.48 -15.01 8.49
C ALA A 161 -20.11 -15.90 7.41
N GLU A 162 -19.30 -16.46 6.51
CA GLU A 162 -19.74 -17.41 5.49
C GLU A 162 -20.29 -18.71 6.10
N GLU A 163 -19.66 -19.22 7.15
CA GLU A 163 -20.18 -20.36 7.92
C GLU A 163 -21.54 -20.06 8.55
N ARG A 164 -21.73 -18.85 9.11
CA ARG A 164 -23.02 -18.42 9.66
C ARG A 164 -24.08 -18.32 8.58
N SER A 165 -23.79 -17.67 7.46
CA SER A 165 -24.68 -17.60 6.29
C SER A 165 -25.09 -19.00 5.82
N ALA A 166 -24.14 -19.92 5.69
CA ALA A 166 -24.42 -21.29 5.27
C ALA A 166 -25.35 -22.02 6.26
N ARG A 167 -25.13 -21.87 7.57
CA ARG A 167 -26.01 -22.46 8.60
C ARG A 167 -27.43 -21.90 8.54
N ILE A 168 -27.59 -20.58 8.32
CA ILE A 168 -28.91 -19.95 8.19
C ILE A 168 -29.60 -20.43 6.91
N GLN A 169 -28.86 -20.51 5.80
CA GLN A 169 -29.39 -20.99 4.53
C GLN A 169 -29.87 -22.45 4.62
N THR A 170 -29.15 -23.33 5.31
CA THR A 170 -29.61 -24.71 5.57
C THR A 170 -30.92 -24.73 6.35
N LYS A 171 -31.10 -23.85 7.36
CA LYS A 171 -32.34 -23.74 8.14
C LYS A 171 -33.54 -23.22 7.34
N LEU A 172 -33.31 -22.48 6.25
CA LEU A 172 -34.36 -21.97 5.37
C LEU A 172 -34.86 -23.04 4.37
N ILE A 173 -34.00 -24.01 4.03
CA ILE A 173 -34.29 -25.05 3.03
C ILE A 173 -34.75 -26.35 3.71
N SER A 174 -34.48 -26.52 5.01
CA SER A 174 -34.96 -27.63 5.86
C SER A 174 -36.37 -27.41 6.39
#